data_AF-A0A2G8STC4-F1
#
_entry.id   AF-A0A2G8STC4-F1
#
_cell.length_a   1.000
_cell.length_b   1.000
_cell.length_c   1.000
_cell.angle_alpha   90.00
_cell.angle_beta   90.00
_cell.angle_gamma   90.00
#
_symmetry.space_group_name_H-M   'P 1'
#
loop_
_entity.id
_entity.type
_entity.pdbx_description
1 polymer ?
#
loop_
_entity_poly.entity_id
_entity_poly.type
_entity_poly.pdbx_seq_one_letter_code
_entity_poly.pdbx_strand_id
1 'polypeptide(L)'
;MPSKQPQLGSLAIQAPTLTPKTVHVSSSTCHDVSAFKELMSQYRKLDDSINMRLNRTTAQYRDRERTGMGSKGDIEEQACAHVWKEFIANWSRRKELVNYCVDVLDESVEEKQRSLQDAGDDASAQRKARGALYAEEVKRNQIRNELFVENIVRKRTFDAFRARCRYFEPPPSDTEARKWWDSWDSV
;
A
#
# COMPACT_ATOMS: atom_id res chain seq x y z
N MET A 1 -8.24 -37.56 -31.69
CA MET A 1 -8.03 -36.11 -31.48
C MET A 1 -8.56 -35.75 -30.10
N PRO A 2 -7.75 -35.23 -29.15
CA PRO A 2 -8.27 -34.79 -27.86
C PRO A 2 -8.67 -33.30 -27.94
N SER A 3 -9.92 -33.00 -27.57
CA SER A 3 -10.45 -31.65 -27.50
C SER A 3 -9.81 -30.90 -26.33
N LYS A 4 -9.13 -29.78 -26.62
CA LYS A 4 -8.68 -28.83 -25.59
C LYS A 4 -9.91 -28.08 -25.08
N GLN A 5 -10.45 -28.47 -23.94
CA GLN A 5 -11.37 -27.61 -23.19
C GLN A 5 -10.62 -26.34 -22.76
N PRO A 6 -11.23 -25.14 -22.84
CA PRO A 6 -10.55 -23.91 -22.48
C PRO A 6 -10.40 -23.81 -20.96
N GLN A 7 -9.17 -23.75 -20.45
CA GLN A 7 -8.87 -23.37 -19.07
C GLN A 7 -9.03 -21.85 -18.86
N LEU A 8 -10.23 -21.32 -19.09
CA LEU A 8 -10.49 -19.88 -19.01
C LEU A 8 -11.20 -19.43 -17.72
N GLY A 9 -11.53 -20.35 -16.81
CA GLY A 9 -12.16 -20.01 -15.53
C GLY A 9 -11.15 -19.72 -14.39
N SER A 10 -10.04 -20.44 -14.35
CA SER A 10 -9.07 -20.36 -13.25
C SER A 10 -8.17 -19.13 -13.35
N LEU A 11 -7.76 -18.75 -14.57
CA LEU A 11 -6.83 -17.64 -14.83
C LEU A 11 -7.45 -16.26 -14.53
N ALA A 12 -8.76 -16.09 -14.75
CA ALA A 12 -9.45 -14.81 -14.56
C ALA A 12 -9.64 -14.43 -13.08
N ILE A 13 -9.67 -15.42 -12.18
CA ILE A 13 -9.74 -15.22 -10.71
C ILE A 13 -8.31 -15.17 -10.10
N GLN A 14 -7.30 -15.63 -10.85
CA GLN A 14 -5.94 -15.86 -10.38
C GLN A 14 -4.99 -14.65 -10.38
N ALA A 15 -5.41 -13.45 -10.73
CA ALA A 15 -4.49 -12.31 -10.74
C ALA A 15 -5.15 -11.03 -10.22
N PRO A 16 -4.93 -10.62 -8.96
CA PRO A 16 -4.62 -9.20 -8.78
C PRO A 16 -3.47 -8.94 -9.75
N THR A 17 -3.71 -8.11 -10.77
CA THR A 17 -2.85 -7.84 -11.93
C THR A 17 -1.39 -8.24 -11.69
N LEU A 18 -0.99 -9.40 -12.24
CA LEU A 18 0.37 -9.96 -12.14
C LEU A 18 1.43 -9.08 -12.83
N THR A 19 1.00 -8.02 -13.50
CA THR A 19 1.86 -6.91 -13.90
C THR A 19 1.74 -5.83 -12.83
N PRO A 20 2.76 -5.59 -11.99
CA PRO A 20 2.83 -4.34 -11.26
C PRO A 20 2.83 -3.23 -12.31
N LYS A 21 1.68 -2.58 -12.51
CA LYS A 21 1.66 -1.32 -13.25
C LYS A 21 2.42 -0.37 -12.35
N THR A 22 3.63 0.02 -12.76
CA THR A 22 4.35 1.10 -12.11
C THR A 22 3.51 2.35 -12.28
N VAL A 23 2.71 2.67 -11.27
CA VAL A 23 1.93 3.91 -11.27
C VAL A 23 2.91 5.02 -10.93
N HIS A 24 3.25 5.83 -11.92
CA HIS A 24 4.01 7.05 -11.71
C HIS A 24 3.09 8.08 -11.07
N VAL A 25 3.32 8.38 -9.80
CA VAL A 25 2.59 9.43 -9.08
C VAL A 25 3.27 10.77 -9.39
N SER A 26 2.51 11.69 -9.99
CA SER A 26 2.95 13.05 -10.27
C SER A 26 2.37 14.01 -9.25
N SER A 27 2.89 15.25 -9.19
CA SER A 27 2.31 16.33 -8.37
C SER A 27 0.80 16.50 -8.64
N SER A 28 0.37 16.42 -9.90
CA SER A 28 -1.05 16.50 -10.27
C SER A 28 -1.91 15.42 -9.60
N THR A 29 -1.40 14.20 -9.39
CA THR A 29 -2.11 13.15 -8.66
C THR A 29 -2.31 13.51 -7.20
N CYS A 30 -1.37 14.21 -6.57
CA CYS A 30 -1.49 14.62 -5.17
C CYS A 30 -2.51 15.74 -4.97
N HIS A 31 -2.68 16.63 -5.96
CA HIS A 31 -3.72 17.66 -5.93
C HIS A 31 -5.13 17.12 -6.21
N ASP A 32 -5.23 15.96 -6.88
CA ASP A 32 -6.47 15.21 -7.06
C ASP A 32 -6.63 14.15 -5.97
N VAL A 33 -7.25 14.56 -4.85
CA VAL A 33 -7.45 13.68 -3.69
C VAL A 33 -8.31 12.46 -4.03
N SER A 34 -9.20 12.54 -5.01
CA SER A 34 -10.02 11.39 -5.44
C SER A 34 -9.16 10.36 -6.15
N ALA A 35 -8.31 10.79 -7.09
CA ALA A 35 -7.37 9.92 -7.78
C ALA A 35 -6.37 9.28 -6.80
N PHE A 36 -5.85 10.06 -5.85
CA PHE A 36 -4.98 9.53 -4.79
C PHE A 36 -5.68 8.45 -3.95
N LYS A 37 -6.92 8.70 -3.50
CA LYS A 37 -7.68 7.72 -2.70
C LYS A 37 -7.99 6.45 -3.48
N GLU A 38 -8.30 6.57 -4.78
CA GLU A 38 -8.48 5.41 -5.64
C GLU A 38 -7.19 4.59 -5.75
N LEU A 39 -6.04 5.26 -5.94
CA LEU A 39 -4.75 4.61 -5.98
C LEU A 39 -4.45 3.86 -4.67
N MET A 40 -4.65 4.51 -3.52
CA MET A 40 -4.46 3.89 -2.20
C MET A 40 -5.38 2.68 -2.00
N SER A 41 -6.64 2.78 -2.45
CA SER A 41 -7.59 1.66 -2.46
C SER A 41 -7.08 0.48 -3.29
N GLN A 42 -6.49 0.72 -4.46
CA GLN A 42 -5.91 -0.34 -5.29
C GLN A 42 -4.73 -1.05 -4.60
N TYR A 43 -3.83 -0.31 -3.93
CA TYR A 43 -2.74 -0.91 -3.16
C TYR A 43 -3.24 -1.69 -1.93
N ARG A 44 -4.34 -1.26 -1.31
CA ARG A 44 -4.97 -1.94 -0.16
C ARG A 44 -5.65 -3.25 -0.51
N LYS A 45 -5.95 -3.51 -1.80
CA LYS A 45 -6.45 -4.83 -2.23
C LYS A 45 -5.49 -5.96 -1.86
N LEU A 46 -4.19 -5.68 -1.71
CA LEU A 46 -3.22 -6.65 -1.19
C LEU A 46 -3.55 -7.06 0.25
N ASP A 47 -3.79 -6.09 1.12
CA ASP A 47 -4.19 -6.25 2.51
C ASP A 47 -5.56 -6.93 2.65
N ASP A 48 -6.58 -6.45 1.93
CA ASP A 48 -7.96 -6.95 2.03
C ASP A 48 -8.10 -8.44 1.70
N SER A 49 -7.19 -8.95 0.89
CA SER A 49 -7.18 -10.35 0.43
C SER A 49 -6.16 -11.22 1.15
N ILE A 50 -5.66 -10.79 2.31
CA ILE A 50 -4.65 -11.53 3.11
C ILE A 50 -5.00 -13.01 3.28
N ASN A 51 -6.19 -13.33 3.79
CA ASN A 51 -6.60 -14.72 4.04
C ASN A 51 -6.60 -15.56 2.75
N MET A 52 -7.10 -14.99 1.66
CA MET A 52 -7.11 -15.66 0.35
C MET A 52 -5.69 -15.86 -0.19
N ARG A 53 -4.80 -14.88 -0.01
CA ARG A 53 -3.38 -14.99 -0.41
C ARG A 53 -2.64 -16.03 0.39
N LEU A 54 -2.76 -16.03 1.72
CA LEU A 54 -2.14 -17.06 2.56
C LEU A 54 -2.58 -18.46 2.14
N ASN A 55 -3.89 -18.68 2.03
CA ASN A 55 -4.41 -19.98 1.60
C ASN A 55 -3.90 -20.39 0.21
N ARG A 56 -3.87 -19.44 -0.73
CA ARG A 56 -3.37 -19.68 -2.09
C ARG A 56 -1.88 -19.96 -2.13
N THR A 57 -1.06 -19.14 -1.47
CA THR A 57 0.39 -19.30 -1.42
C THR A 57 0.75 -20.62 -0.77
N THR A 58 0.13 -20.98 0.36
CA THR A 58 0.32 -22.29 0.98
C THR A 58 -0.05 -23.43 0.02
N ALA A 59 -1.16 -23.33 -0.71
CA ALA A 59 -1.54 -24.35 -1.70
C ALA A 59 -0.50 -24.47 -2.84
N GLN A 60 0.07 -23.36 -3.30
CA GLN A 60 1.11 -23.35 -4.33
C GLN A 60 2.40 -24.01 -3.84
N TYR A 61 2.84 -23.74 -2.62
CA TYR A 61 4.03 -24.40 -2.06
C TYR A 61 3.80 -25.91 -1.85
N ARG A 62 2.60 -26.32 -1.41
CA ARG A 62 2.22 -27.75 -1.32
C ARG A 62 2.23 -28.45 -2.67
N ASP A 63 1.76 -27.78 -3.73
CA ASP A 63 1.76 -28.36 -5.08
C ASP A 63 3.18 -28.51 -5.66
N ARG A 64 4.05 -27.52 -5.41
CA ARG A 64 5.48 -27.60 -5.77
C ARG A 64 6.20 -28.74 -5.06
N GLU A 65 5.88 -28.98 -3.79
CA GLU A 65 6.43 -30.12 -3.05
C GLU A 65 6.00 -31.45 -3.68
N ARG A 66 4.72 -31.61 -4.02
CA ARG A 66 4.20 -32.83 -4.67
C ARG A 66 4.85 -33.13 -6.02
N THR A 67 5.18 -32.09 -6.79
CA THR A 67 5.83 -32.21 -8.09
C THR A 67 7.35 -32.37 -8.00
N GLY A 68 7.91 -32.47 -6.79
CA GLY A 68 9.35 -32.63 -6.55
C GLY A 68 10.16 -31.36 -6.81
N MET A 69 9.51 -30.22 -7.01
CA MET A 69 10.11 -28.90 -7.22
C MET A 69 10.20 -28.07 -5.92
N GLY A 70 9.80 -28.65 -4.79
CA GLY A 70 9.82 -28.01 -3.48
C GLY A 70 11.23 -27.93 -2.88
N SER A 71 11.49 -26.85 -2.13
CA SER A 71 12.68 -26.74 -1.28
C SER A 71 12.48 -27.55 0.00
N LYS A 72 13.54 -28.17 0.53
CA LYS A 72 13.53 -28.75 1.88
C LYS A 72 13.20 -27.66 2.91
N GLY A 73 12.21 -27.87 3.76
CA GLY A 73 11.80 -26.96 4.83
C GLY A 73 10.29 -27.00 5.08
N ASP A 74 9.84 -26.30 6.12
CA ASP A 74 8.42 -26.17 6.41
C ASP A 74 7.72 -25.31 5.34
N ILE A 75 6.73 -25.91 4.66
CA ILE A 75 5.90 -25.28 3.64
C ILE A 75 5.17 -24.07 4.21
N GLU A 76 4.69 -24.17 5.45
CA GLU A 76 3.91 -23.11 6.08
C GLU A 76 4.81 -21.90 6.34
N GLU A 77 6.01 -22.13 6.85
CA GLU A 77 7.03 -21.10 7.05
C GLU A 77 7.45 -20.43 5.71
N GLN A 78 7.69 -21.20 4.66
CA GLN A 78 8.02 -20.67 3.33
C GLN A 78 6.90 -19.79 2.75
N ALA A 79 5.64 -20.23 2.90
CA ALA A 79 4.48 -19.49 2.44
C ALA A 79 4.30 -18.18 3.23
N CYS A 80 4.44 -18.23 4.55
CA CYS A 80 4.41 -17.06 5.42
C CYS A 80 5.52 -16.06 5.08
N ALA A 81 6.75 -16.54 4.86
CA ALA A 81 7.88 -15.71 4.46
C ALA A 81 7.65 -15.00 3.12
N HIS A 82 7.06 -15.69 2.15
CA HIS A 82 6.73 -15.11 0.85
C HIS A 82 5.69 -14.01 0.98
N VAL A 83 4.56 -14.28 1.66
CA VAL A 83 3.50 -13.29 1.86
C VAL A 83 3.99 -12.09 2.68
N TRP A 84 4.82 -12.32 3.69
CA TRP A 84 5.41 -11.25 4.50
C TRP A 84 6.23 -10.27 3.64
N LYS A 85 7.09 -10.78 2.77
CA LYS A 85 7.87 -9.94 1.84
C LYS A 85 7.00 -9.09 0.93
N GLU A 86 5.92 -9.65 0.39
CA GLU A 86 4.96 -8.90 -0.43
C GLU A 86 4.33 -7.73 0.34
N PHE A 87 4.00 -7.95 1.62
CA PHE A 87 3.44 -6.90 2.46
C PHE A 87 4.43 -5.79 2.78
N ILE A 88 5.64 -6.12 3.18
CA ILE A 88 6.66 -5.12 3.49
C ILE A 88 6.91 -4.23 2.27
N ALA A 89 7.09 -4.83 1.09
CA ALA A 89 7.26 -4.07 -0.15
C ALA A 89 6.06 -3.16 -0.45
N ASN A 90 4.83 -3.66 -0.24
CA ASN A 90 3.61 -2.88 -0.47
C ASN A 90 3.43 -1.74 0.54
N TRP A 91 3.68 -2.00 1.81
CA TRP A 91 3.54 -1.02 2.90
C TRP A 91 4.59 0.09 2.79
N SER A 92 5.83 -0.28 2.45
CA SER A 92 6.92 0.66 2.19
C SER A 92 6.54 1.60 1.04
N ARG A 93 6.11 1.05 -0.11
CA ARG A 93 5.64 1.83 -1.26
C ARG A 93 4.46 2.75 -0.92
N ARG A 94 3.45 2.26 -0.20
CA ARG A 94 2.32 3.10 0.23
C ARG A 94 2.77 4.25 1.12
N LYS A 95 3.68 4.00 2.07
CA LYS A 95 4.24 5.04 2.95
C LYS A 95 4.98 6.11 2.14
N GLU A 96 5.81 5.70 1.19
CA GLU A 96 6.50 6.63 0.28
C GLU A 96 5.52 7.49 -0.52
N LEU A 97 4.46 6.89 -1.06
CA LEU A 97 3.43 7.61 -1.81
C LEU A 97 2.69 8.65 -0.97
N VAL A 98 2.29 8.30 0.25
CA VAL A 98 1.62 9.25 1.14
C VAL A 98 2.56 10.39 1.50
N ASN A 99 3.81 10.08 1.88
CA ASN A 99 4.81 11.10 2.23
C ASN A 99 5.08 12.06 1.06
N TYR A 100 5.31 11.53 -0.14
CA TYR A 100 5.49 12.35 -1.34
C TYR A 100 4.33 13.33 -1.56
N CYS A 101 3.08 12.85 -1.45
CA CYS A 101 1.93 13.73 -1.61
C CYS A 101 1.73 14.72 -0.45
N VAL A 102 2.17 14.39 0.76
CA VAL A 102 2.23 15.37 1.85
C VAL A 102 3.22 16.48 1.51
N ASP A 103 4.41 16.14 1.04
CA ASP A 103 5.46 17.10 0.70
C ASP A 103 5.00 18.05 -0.43
N VAL A 104 4.41 17.51 -1.51
CA VAL A 104 3.86 18.31 -2.63
C VAL A 104 2.78 19.29 -2.15
N LEU A 105 1.90 18.85 -1.24
CA LEU A 105 0.83 19.72 -0.72
C LEU A 105 1.36 20.72 0.32
N ASP A 106 2.41 20.38 1.06
CA ASP A 106 3.10 21.29 1.97
C ASP A 106 3.73 22.45 1.17
N GLU A 107 4.44 22.15 0.08
CA GLU A 107 4.98 23.15 -0.85
C GLU A 107 3.88 24.05 -1.45
N SER A 108 2.77 23.44 -1.90
CA SER A 108 1.61 24.17 -2.43
C SER A 108 0.99 25.12 -1.40
N VAL A 109 0.82 24.69 -0.16
CA VAL A 109 0.30 25.53 0.93
C VAL A 109 1.24 26.71 1.19
N GLU A 110 2.55 26.49 1.24
CA GLU A 110 3.53 27.57 1.41
C GLU A 110 3.49 28.59 0.26
N GLU A 111 3.35 28.14 -0.98
CA GLU A 111 3.19 29.04 -2.14
C GLU A 111 1.91 29.89 -2.05
N LYS A 112 0.78 29.30 -1.62
CA LYS A 112 -0.47 30.04 -1.43
C LYS A 112 -0.39 30.99 -0.24
N GLN A 113 0.36 30.65 0.81
CA GLN A 113 0.62 31.56 1.93
C GLN A 113 1.44 32.77 1.48
N ARG A 114 2.49 32.59 0.67
CA ARG A 114 3.24 33.69 0.06
C ARG A 114 2.36 34.57 -0.82
N SER A 115 1.54 33.95 -1.68
CA SER A 115 0.59 34.66 -2.54
C SER A 115 -0.43 35.51 -1.75
N LEU A 116 -0.83 35.06 -0.56
CA LEU A 116 -1.72 35.82 0.32
C LEU A 116 -1.02 37.04 0.94
N GLN A 117 0.27 36.93 1.26
CA GLN A 117 1.07 38.05 1.74
C GLN A 117 1.29 39.09 0.64
N ASP A 118 1.53 38.63 -0.59
CA ASP A 118 1.75 39.49 -1.77
C ASP A 118 0.47 40.22 -2.24
N ALA A 119 -0.72 39.76 -1.83
CA ALA A 119 -2.00 40.36 -2.22
C ALA A 119 -2.21 41.78 -1.67
N GLY A 120 -1.37 42.25 -0.74
CA GLY A 120 -1.41 43.61 -0.20
C GLY A 120 -2.78 43.94 0.41
N ASP A 121 -3.29 45.15 0.19
CA ASP A 121 -4.56 45.64 0.76
C ASP A 121 -5.80 45.40 -0.13
N ASP A 122 -5.67 44.73 -1.29
CA ASP A 122 -6.83 44.43 -2.13
C ASP A 122 -7.72 43.35 -1.49
N ALA A 123 -8.84 43.78 -0.91
CA ALA A 123 -9.82 42.93 -0.25
C ALA A 123 -10.45 41.86 -1.17
N SER A 124 -10.46 42.07 -2.50
CA SER A 124 -10.89 41.05 -3.46
C SER A 124 -9.82 39.98 -3.66
N ALA A 125 -8.58 40.41 -3.91
CA ALA A 125 -7.43 39.51 -4.04
C ALA A 125 -7.17 38.69 -2.78
N GLN A 126 -7.23 39.31 -1.59
CA GLN A 126 -7.08 38.63 -0.31
C GLN A 126 -8.14 37.52 -0.12
N ARG A 127 -9.41 37.80 -0.44
CA ARG A 127 -10.49 36.80 -0.31
C ARG A 127 -10.24 35.60 -1.23
N LYS A 128 -9.84 35.85 -2.48
CA LYS A 128 -9.51 34.78 -3.43
C LYS A 128 -8.30 33.97 -2.97
N ALA A 129 -7.24 34.62 -2.50
CA ALA A 129 -6.03 33.97 -2.01
C ALA A 129 -6.30 33.12 -0.76
N ARG A 130 -7.11 33.62 0.19
CA ARG A 130 -7.55 32.85 1.37
C ARG A 130 -8.38 31.62 0.98
N GLY A 131 -9.29 31.77 0.03
CA GLY A 131 -10.10 30.63 -0.46
C GLY A 131 -9.23 29.54 -1.09
N ALA A 132 -8.23 29.92 -1.88
CA ALA A 132 -7.28 28.99 -2.48
C ALA A 132 -6.39 28.31 -1.44
N LEU A 133 -5.88 29.06 -0.45
CA LEU A 133 -5.09 28.53 0.65
C LEU A 133 -5.89 27.49 1.45
N TYR A 134 -7.12 27.84 1.86
CA TYR A 134 -7.98 26.93 2.60
C TYR A 134 -8.28 25.65 1.82
N ALA A 135 -8.50 25.75 0.51
CA ALA A 135 -8.71 24.57 -0.34
C ALA A 135 -7.49 23.63 -0.34
N GLU A 136 -6.26 24.16 -0.41
CA GLU A 136 -5.04 23.35 -0.34
C GLU A 136 -4.80 22.77 1.07
N GLU A 137 -5.07 23.52 2.13
CA GLU A 137 -4.99 23.02 3.52
C GLU A 137 -5.93 21.85 3.77
N VAL A 138 -7.15 21.90 3.23
CA VAL A 138 -8.11 20.79 3.32
C VAL A 138 -7.57 19.55 2.62
N LYS A 139 -6.99 19.68 1.43
CA LYS A 139 -6.38 18.56 0.70
C LYS A 139 -5.22 17.96 1.50
N ARG A 140 -4.30 18.81 1.97
CA ARG A 140 -3.17 18.44 2.81
C ARG A 140 -3.61 17.63 4.03
N ASN A 141 -4.62 18.12 4.75
CA ASN A 141 -5.15 17.42 5.92
C ASN A 141 -5.74 16.05 5.56
N GLN A 142 -6.45 15.96 4.43
CA GLN A 142 -6.97 14.67 3.96
C GLN A 142 -5.86 13.66 3.64
N ILE A 143 -4.78 14.08 2.97
CA ILE A 143 -3.64 13.20 2.68
C ILE A 143 -2.87 12.85 3.95
N ARG A 144 -2.67 13.79 4.88
CA ARG A 144 -2.02 13.50 6.17
C ARG A 144 -2.80 12.49 7.01
N ASN A 145 -4.13 12.59 7.01
CA ASN A 145 -4.99 11.60 7.67
C ASN A 145 -4.85 10.19 7.07
N GLU A 146 -4.38 10.08 5.83
CA GLU A 146 -4.10 8.78 5.21
C GLU A 146 -3.00 8.02 5.97
N LEU A 147 -2.03 8.69 6.58
CA LEU A 147 -1.02 8.02 7.42
C LEU A 147 -1.66 7.27 8.59
N PHE A 148 -2.72 7.83 9.16
CA PHE A 148 -3.46 7.17 10.24
C PHE A 148 -4.27 5.98 9.72
N VAL A 149 -4.95 6.13 8.59
CA VAL A 149 -5.67 5.02 7.92
C VAL A 149 -4.71 3.89 7.58
N GLU A 150 -3.52 4.22 7.07
CA GLU A 150 -2.47 3.26 6.76
C GLU A 150 -2.04 2.45 7.99
N ASN A 151 -1.90 3.09 9.14
CA ASN A 151 -1.57 2.38 10.38
C ASN A 151 -2.69 1.40 10.79
N ILE A 152 -3.95 1.80 10.68
CA ILE A 152 -5.10 0.91 10.98
C ILE A 152 -5.11 -0.29 10.05
N VAL A 153 -4.97 -0.05 8.74
CA VAL A 153 -5.00 -1.13 7.74
C VAL A 153 -3.85 -2.10 7.97
N ARG A 154 -2.63 -1.61 8.17
CA ARG A 154 -1.45 -2.45 8.44
C ARG A 154 -1.62 -3.28 9.69
N LYS A 155 -2.12 -2.69 10.78
CA LYS A 155 -2.39 -3.42 12.03
C LYS A 155 -3.35 -4.58 11.80
N ARG A 156 -4.49 -4.32 11.14
CA ARG A 156 -5.48 -5.36 10.84
C ARG A 156 -4.90 -6.48 9.97
N THR A 157 -4.10 -6.14 8.96
CA THR A 157 -3.44 -7.13 8.11
C THR A 157 -2.42 -7.95 8.91
N PHE A 158 -1.64 -7.29 9.75
CA PHE A 158 -0.64 -7.92 10.62
C PHE A 158 -1.28 -8.91 11.60
N ASP A 159 -2.38 -8.52 12.24
CA ASP A 159 -3.13 -9.39 13.15
C ASP A 159 -3.66 -10.64 12.42
N ALA A 160 -4.23 -10.46 11.23
CA ALA A 160 -4.68 -11.57 10.39
C ALA A 160 -3.52 -12.48 9.95
N PHE A 161 -2.37 -11.90 9.63
CA PHE A 161 -1.16 -12.65 9.30
C PHE A 161 -0.65 -13.46 10.49
N ARG A 162 -0.47 -12.85 11.68
CA ARG A 162 -0.05 -13.52 12.92
C ARG A 162 -1.00 -14.65 13.33
N ALA A 163 -2.31 -14.49 13.12
CA ALA A 163 -3.28 -15.54 13.41
C ALA A 163 -3.06 -16.82 12.57
N ARG A 164 -2.55 -16.70 11.34
CA ARG A 164 -2.25 -17.83 10.46
C ARG A 164 -0.81 -18.31 10.54
N CYS A 165 0.12 -17.39 10.72
CA CYS A 165 1.58 -17.60 10.73
C CYS A 165 2.13 -17.47 12.16
N ARG A 166 1.58 -18.24 13.11
CA ARG A 166 1.80 -18.06 14.55
C ARG A 166 3.27 -18.16 15.01
N TYR A 167 4.04 -19.04 14.37
CA TYR A 167 5.44 -19.32 14.72
C TYR A 167 6.42 -18.70 13.73
N PHE A 168 5.92 -17.94 12.76
CA PHE A 168 6.79 -17.28 11.79
C PHE A 168 7.48 -16.09 12.44
N GLU A 169 8.79 -16.00 12.21
CA GLU A 169 9.55 -14.79 12.43
C GLU A 169 10.32 -14.42 11.17
N PRO A 170 10.36 -13.13 10.78
CA PRO A 170 11.16 -12.72 9.64
C PRO A 170 12.64 -12.98 9.90
N PRO A 171 13.37 -13.48 8.89
CA PRO A 171 14.77 -13.81 9.04
C PRO A 171 15.59 -12.54 9.36
N PRO A 172 16.62 -12.63 10.21
CA PRO A 172 17.42 -11.48 10.65
C PRO A 172 18.20 -10.82 9.51
N SER A 173 18.35 -11.51 8.38
CA SER A 173 18.96 -10.96 7.16
C SER A 173 18.09 -9.89 6.49
N ASP A 174 16.78 -9.89 6.72
CA ASP A 174 15.85 -8.91 6.14
C ASP A 174 15.59 -7.78 7.15
N THR A 175 16.54 -6.84 7.20
CA THR A 175 16.52 -5.75 8.19
C THR A 175 15.30 -4.84 8.08
N GLU A 176 14.78 -4.59 6.87
CA GLU A 176 13.57 -3.78 6.68
C GLU A 176 12.35 -4.53 7.20
N ALA A 177 12.19 -5.79 6.79
CA ALA A 177 11.09 -6.62 7.23
C ALA A 177 11.09 -6.82 8.76
N ARG A 178 12.28 -6.90 9.37
CA ARG A 178 12.42 -6.99 10.82
C ARG A 178 12.08 -5.69 11.53
N LYS A 179 12.50 -4.53 11.01
CA LYS A 179 12.09 -3.22 11.55
C LYS A 179 10.57 -3.08 11.59
N TRP A 180 9.89 -3.48 10.51
CA TRP A 180 8.43 -3.50 10.49
C TRP A 180 7.89 -4.45 11.56
N TRP A 181 8.39 -5.67 11.65
CA TRP A 181 7.96 -6.65 12.66
C TRP A 181 8.10 -6.12 14.10
N ASP A 182 9.26 -5.60 14.47
CA ASP A 182 9.53 -5.13 15.82
C ASP A 182 8.72 -3.87 16.18
N SER A 183 8.38 -3.02 15.19
CA SER A 183 7.56 -1.82 15.42
C SER A 183 6.13 -2.13 15.88
N TRP A 184 5.66 -3.36 15.68
CA TRP A 184 4.33 -3.82 16.08
C TRP A 184 4.31 -4.65 17.36
N ASP A 185 5.41 -5.34 17.72
CA ASP A 185 5.50 -6.05 19.01
C ASP A 185 5.64 -5.07 20.21
N SER A 186 6.01 -3.81 19.96
CA SER A 186 6.12 -2.76 20.98
C SER A 186 4.82 -1.99 21.28
N VAL A 187 3.67 -2.41 20.73
CA VAL A 187 2.34 -1.76 20.90
C VAL A 187 1.33 -2.76 21.44
#